data_AF-A0A3B9XGN9-F1
#
_entry.id   AF-A0A3B9XGN9-F1
#
_cell.length_a   1.000
_cell.length_b   1.000
_cell.length_c   1.000
_cell.angle_alpha   90.00
_cell.angle_beta   90.00
_cell.angle_gamma   90.00
#
_symmetry.space_group_name_H-M   'P 1'
#
loop_
_entity.id
_entity.type
_entity.pdbx_description
1 polymer ?
#
loop_
_entity_poly.entity_id
_entity_poly.type
_entity_poly.pdbx_seq_one_letter_code
_entity_poly.pdbx_strand_id
1 'polypeptide(L)'
;SLFVQLPGGSILSILFFLLVTFAALTSAVSILEVVVAFWTERFNTSRHKTTLVVALVVFLFGLPSVFSTNIMSDVKMFGLTFFDLFDKLTSSYFLPIGGLLISLFYGWKLGPKAIEKTFGGPIKFWSTGLLWLTRVVAPLAIFLVLYNMAVGF
;
A
#
# COMPACT_ATOMS: atom_id res chain seq x y z
N SER A 1 -8.39 -28.29 -2.11
CA SER A 1 -8.51 -27.21 -1.12
C SER A 1 -8.22 -27.77 0.25
N LEU A 2 -7.35 -27.12 1.04
CA LEU A 2 -6.96 -27.58 2.39
C LEU A 2 -8.18 -27.87 3.29
N PHE A 3 -9.28 -27.12 3.08
CA PHE A 3 -10.53 -27.30 3.82
C PHE A 3 -11.20 -28.67 3.64
N VAL A 4 -11.08 -29.33 2.48
CA VAL A 4 -11.72 -30.65 2.25
C VAL A 4 -11.06 -31.75 3.10
N GLN A 5 -9.81 -31.54 3.51
CA GLN A 5 -9.07 -32.46 4.37
C GLN A 5 -9.40 -32.25 5.87
N LEU A 6 -10.11 -31.17 6.22
CA LEU A 6 -10.50 -30.88 7.59
C LEU A 6 -11.90 -31.45 7.89
N PRO A 7 -12.10 -32.11 9.04
CA PRO A 7 -13.44 -32.47 9.49
C PRO A 7 -14.29 -31.21 9.67
N GLY A 8 -15.46 -31.15 9.05
CA GLY A 8 -16.31 -29.95 9.04
C GLY A 8 -15.83 -28.83 8.10
N GLY A 9 -14.96 -29.16 7.13
CA GLY A 9 -14.33 -28.23 6.19
C GLY A 9 -15.26 -27.24 5.48
N SER A 10 -16.51 -27.62 5.19
CA SER A 10 -17.48 -26.73 4.55
C SER A 10 -17.92 -25.56 5.43
N ILE A 11 -18.07 -25.78 6.74
CA ILE A 11 -18.44 -24.69 7.68
C ILE A 11 -17.24 -23.77 7.89
N LEU A 12 -16.05 -24.37 8.05
CA LEU A 12 -14.81 -23.62 8.22
C LEU A 12 -14.47 -22.78 6.99
N SER A 13 -14.70 -23.28 5.77
CA SER A 13 -14.42 -22.51 4.55
C SER A 13 -15.35 -21.30 4.43
N ILE A 14 -16.64 -21.44 4.74
CA ILE A 14 -17.60 -20.32 4.75
C ILE A 14 -17.17 -19.24 5.74
N LEU A 15 -16.86 -19.63 6.99
CA LEU A 15 -16.41 -18.68 8.02
C LEU A 15 -15.09 -18.00 7.63
N PHE A 16 -14.14 -18.76 7.09
CA PHE A 16 -12.86 -18.22 6.64
C PHE A 16 -13.03 -17.18 5.53
N PHE A 17 -13.77 -17.50 4.46
CA PHE A 17 -13.96 -16.57 3.35
C PHE A 17 -14.80 -15.36 3.76
N LEU A 18 -15.76 -15.52 4.67
CA LEU A 18 -16.50 -14.39 5.23
C LEU A 18 -15.57 -13.44 5.99
N LEU A 19 -14.71 -13.95 6.87
CA LEU A 19 -13.74 -13.13 7.60
C LEU A 19 -12.72 -12.46 6.67
N VAL A 20 -12.20 -13.19 5.67
CA VAL A 20 -11.29 -12.64 4.66
C VAL A 20 -11.98 -11.55 3.83
N THR A 21 -13.26 -11.71 3.50
CA THR A 21 -14.04 -10.69 2.78
C THR A 21 -14.17 -9.40 3.60
N PHE A 22 -14.48 -9.51 4.89
CA PHE A 22 -14.53 -8.33 5.77
C PHE A 22 -13.15 -7.66 5.90
N ALA A 23 -12.08 -8.44 6.05
CA ALA A 23 -10.72 -7.91 6.12
C ALA A 23 -10.28 -7.22 4.81
N ALA A 24 -10.66 -7.77 3.66
CA ALA A 24 -10.42 -7.16 2.36
C ALA A 24 -11.21 -5.86 2.20
N LEU A 25 -12.49 -5.83 2.63
CA LEU A 25 -13.35 -4.66 2.55
C LEU A 25 -12.81 -3.48 3.38
N THR A 26 -12.37 -3.72 4.62
CA THR A 26 -11.83 -2.65 5.47
C THR A 26 -10.51 -2.09 4.93
N SER A 27 -9.66 -2.95 4.36
CA SER A 27 -8.43 -2.53 3.70
C SER A 27 -8.71 -1.68 2.45
N ALA A 28 -9.67 -2.11 1.62
CA ALA A 28 -10.09 -1.37 0.43
C ALA A 28 -10.66 0.02 0.78
N VAL A 29 -11.49 0.11 1.82
CA VAL A 29 -12.03 1.40 2.31
C VAL A 29 -10.90 2.31 2.78
N SER A 30 -9.93 1.78 3.52
CA SER A 30 -8.79 2.57 4.03
C SER A 30 -7.95 3.17 2.90
N ILE A 31 -7.69 2.39 1.83
CA ILE A 31 -6.93 2.86 0.67
C ILE A 31 -7.72 3.89 -0.14
N LEU A 32 -9.02 3.67 -0.35
CA LEU A 32 -9.88 4.60 -1.08
C LEU A 32 -10.00 5.95 -0.36
N GLU A 33 -10.08 5.93 0.97
CA GLU A 33 -10.18 7.14 1.79
C GLU A 33 -8.96 8.05 1.63
N VAL A 34 -7.75 7.49 1.49
CA VAL A 34 -6.52 8.29 1.26
C VAL A 34 -6.65 9.13 -0.01
N VAL A 35 -7.19 8.55 -1.10
CA VAL A 35 -7.39 9.25 -2.36
C VAL A 35 -8.51 10.28 -2.26
N VAL A 36 -9.63 9.93 -1.61
CA VAL A 36 -10.77 10.83 -1.42
C VAL A 36 -10.39 12.04 -0.57
N ALA A 37 -9.67 11.83 0.52
CA ALA A 37 -9.20 12.90 1.40
C ALA A 37 -8.27 13.86 0.65
N PHE A 38 -7.29 13.32 -0.10
CA PHE A 38 -6.39 14.12 -0.92
C PHE A 38 -7.16 14.99 -1.92
N TRP A 39 -8.11 14.43 -2.67
CA TRP A 39 -8.88 15.18 -3.66
C TRP A 39 -9.82 16.22 -3.03
N THR A 40 -10.51 15.84 -1.96
CA THR A 40 -11.43 16.74 -1.25
C THR A 40 -10.67 17.94 -0.67
N GLU A 41 -9.50 17.73 -0.06
CA GLU A 41 -8.69 18.80 0.50
C GLU A 41 -8.02 19.64 -0.58
N ARG A 42 -7.49 19.01 -1.64
CA ARG A 42 -6.75 19.71 -2.71
C ARG A 42 -7.66 20.54 -3.60
N PHE A 43 -8.84 20.04 -3.93
CA PHE A 43 -9.77 20.67 -4.87
C PHE A 43 -11.03 21.24 -4.22
N ASN A 44 -11.13 21.16 -2.88
CA ASN A 44 -12.25 21.67 -2.08
C ASN A 44 -13.62 21.17 -2.58
N THR A 45 -13.68 19.92 -3.03
CA THR A 45 -14.87 19.27 -3.58
C THR A 45 -15.74 18.65 -2.49
N SER A 46 -17.02 18.38 -2.79
CA SER A 46 -17.88 17.62 -1.87
C SER A 46 -17.39 16.17 -1.74
N ARG A 47 -17.22 15.70 -0.50
CA ARG A 47 -16.73 14.35 -0.18
C ARG A 47 -17.55 13.25 -0.86
N HIS A 48 -18.89 13.35 -0.81
CA HIS A 48 -19.78 12.36 -1.42
C HIS A 48 -19.56 12.21 -2.93
N LYS A 49 -19.42 13.34 -3.65
CA LYS A 49 -19.16 13.33 -5.09
C LYS A 49 -17.80 12.72 -5.40
N THR A 50 -16.76 13.10 -4.63
CA THR A 50 -15.39 12.59 -4.79
C THR A 50 -15.34 11.09 -4.57
N THR A 51 -15.98 10.56 -3.52
CA THR A 51 -16.04 9.12 -3.24
C THR A 51 -16.65 8.34 -4.40
N LEU A 52 -17.79 8.78 -4.94
CA LEU A 52 -18.43 8.09 -6.07
C LEU A 52 -17.55 8.08 -7.32
N VAL A 53 -16.93 9.22 -7.64
CA VAL A 53 -16.05 9.33 -8.82
C VAL A 53 -14.82 8.43 -8.65
N VAL A 54 -14.14 8.50 -7.50
CA VAL A 54 -12.96 7.68 -7.23
C VAL A 54 -13.32 6.19 -7.24
N ALA A 55 -14.43 5.78 -6.62
CA ALA A 55 -14.88 4.39 -6.63
C ALA A 55 -15.17 3.89 -8.05
N LEU A 56 -15.84 4.70 -8.88
CA LEU A 56 -16.15 4.35 -10.27
C LEU A 56 -14.87 4.24 -11.12
N VAL A 57 -13.92 5.17 -10.95
CA VAL A 57 -12.63 5.12 -11.64
C VAL A 57 -11.84 3.87 -11.25
N VAL A 58 -11.74 3.58 -9.94
CA VAL A 58 -11.03 2.38 -9.45
C VAL A 58 -11.71 1.10 -9.96
N PHE A 59 -13.05 1.05 -9.96
CA PHE A 59 -13.79 -0.07 -10.51
C PHE A 59 -13.50 -0.29 -12.01
N LEU A 60 -13.53 0.78 -12.80
CA LEU A 60 -13.21 0.71 -14.23
C LEU A 60 -11.75 0.31 -14.49
N PHE A 61 -10.80 0.76 -13.67
CA PHE A 61 -9.40 0.32 -13.72
C PHE A 61 -9.21 -1.13 -13.26
N GLY A 62 -10.09 -1.65 -12.41
CA GLY A 62 -10.07 -3.05 -11.99
C GLY A 62 -10.47 -4.03 -13.10
N LEU A 63 -11.36 -3.62 -14.01
CA LEU A 63 -11.81 -4.46 -15.14
C LEU A 63 -10.66 -4.97 -16.03
N PRO A 64 -9.79 -4.12 -16.61
CA PRO A 64 -8.67 -4.58 -17.42
C PRO A 64 -7.69 -5.43 -16.60
N SER A 65 -7.50 -5.14 -15.31
CA SER A 65 -6.67 -5.95 -14.42
C SER A 65 -7.19 -7.39 -14.29
N VAL A 66 -8.50 -7.56 -14.03
CA VAL A 66 -9.12 -8.89 -13.93
C VAL A 66 -9.14 -9.60 -15.28
N PHE A 67 -9.37 -8.89 -16.38
CA PHE A 67 -9.34 -9.52 -17.70
C PHE A 67 -7.93 -9.93 -18.13
N SER A 68 -6.90 -9.19 -17.72
CA SER A 68 -5.51 -9.52 -18.04
C SER A 68 -5.00 -10.82 -17.41
N THR A 69 -5.62 -11.27 -16.31
CA THR A 69 -5.27 -12.55 -15.67
C THR A 69 -6.06 -13.74 -16.20
N ASN A 70 -7.04 -13.52 -17.09
CA ASN A 70 -7.90 -14.58 -17.63
C ASN A 70 -7.97 -14.52 -19.17
N ILE A 71 -8.88 -13.70 -19.71
CA ILE A 71 -9.23 -13.66 -21.15
C ILE A 71 -8.13 -12.97 -21.98
N MET A 72 -7.48 -11.96 -21.40
CA MET A 72 -6.49 -11.12 -22.06
C MET A 72 -5.06 -11.50 -21.66
N SER A 73 -4.85 -12.72 -21.17
CA SER A 73 -3.56 -13.21 -20.67
C SER A 73 -2.46 -13.31 -21.74
N ASP A 74 -2.85 -13.38 -23.02
CA ASP A 74 -1.94 -13.34 -24.16
C ASP A 74 -1.44 -11.93 -24.50
N VAL A 75 -2.14 -10.88 -24.05
CA VAL A 75 -1.75 -9.49 -24.29
C VAL A 75 -0.77 -9.07 -23.22
N LYS A 76 0.51 -9.31 -23.51
CA LYS A 76 1.62 -8.96 -22.62
C LYS A 76 2.25 -7.64 -23.03
N MET A 77 2.36 -6.71 -22.09
CA MET A 77 3.16 -5.50 -22.22
C MET A 77 4.48 -5.71 -21.45
N PHE A 78 5.62 -5.58 -22.13
CA PHE A 78 6.93 -5.85 -21.54
C PHE A 78 7.09 -7.26 -20.94
N GLY A 79 6.37 -8.25 -21.50
CA GLY A 79 6.38 -9.64 -21.00
C GLY A 79 5.49 -9.88 -19.77
N LEU A 80 4.80 -8.85 -19.27
CA LEU A 80 3.91 -8.88 -18.11
C LEU A 80 2.46 -8.64 -18.53
N THR A 81 1.50 -9.21 -17.80
CA THR A 81 0.09 -8.83 -17.98
C THR A 81 -0.15 -7.40 -17.49
N PHE A 82 -1.29 -6.80 -17.84
CA PHE A 82 -1.64 -5.46 -17.34
C PHE A 82 -1.62 -5.42 -15.80
N PHE A 83 -2.21 -6.42 -15.14
CA PHE A 83 -2.18 -6.53 -13.67
C PHE A 83 -0.74 -6.62 -13.14
N ASP A 84 0.08 -7.52 -13.69
CA ASP A 84 1.45 -7.73 -13.21
C ASP A 84 2.33 -6.48 -13.38
N LEU A 85 2.12 -5.72 -14.46
CA LEU A 85 2.85 -4.48 -14.71
C LEU A 85 2.55 -3.44 -13.62
N PHE A 86 1.27 -3.20 -13.33
CA PHE A 86 0.86 -2.23 -12.32
C PHE A 86 1.19 -2.69 -10.90
N ASP A 87 1.09 -3.98 -10.61
CA ASP A 87 1.54 -4.55 -9.34
C ASP A 87 3.05 -4.36 -9.17
N LYS A 88 3.86 -4.73 -10.18
CA LYS A 88 5.32 -4.53 -10.12
C LYS A 88 5.69 -3.05 -9.98
N LEU A 89 5.07 -2.16 -10.74
CA LEU A 89 5.30 -0.72 -10.63
C LEU A 89 4.99 -0.20 -9.22
N THR A 90 3.85 -0.59 -8.66
CA THR A 90 3.40 -0.07 -7.37
C THR A 90 4.17 -0.70 -6.21
N SER A 91 4.22 -2.03 -6.16
CA SER A 91 4.79 -2.81 -5.06
C SER A 91 6.31 -2.79 -5.04
N SER A 92 6.98 -2.78 -6.20
CA SER A 92 8.45 -2.80 -6.26
C SER A 92 9.09 -1.41 -6.36
N TYR A 93 8.40 -0.40 -6.92
CA TYR A 93 8.99 0.93 -7.12
C TYR A 93 8.29 2.01 -6.29
N PHE A 94 6.97 2.20 -6.43
CA PHE A 94 6.30 3.31 -5.76
C PHE A 94 6.32 3.18 -4.23
N LEU A 95 6.07 1.99 -3.70
CA LEU A 95 6.05 1.77 -2.26
C LEU A 95 7.44 1.98 -1.62
N PRO A 96 8.55 1.40 -2.14
CA PRO A 96 9.87 1.67 -1.57
C PRO A 96 10.35 3.10 -1.80
N ILE A 97 10.14 3.69 -2.98
CA ILE A 97 10.53 5.09 -3.25
C ILE A 97 9.75 6.04 -2.34
N GLY A 98 8.44 5.84 -2.18
CA GLY A 98 7.60 6.60 -1.25
C GLY A 98 8.11 6.47 0.19
N GLY A 99 8.43 5.25 0.63
CA GLY A 99 9.02 5.01 1.95
C GLY A 99 10.38 5.70 2.15
N LEU A 100 11.24 5.70 1.11
CA LEU A 100 12.53 6.38 1.15
C LEU A 100 12.36 7.90 1.28
N LEU A 101 11.46 8.50 0.49
CA LEU A 101 11.19 9.93 0.56
C LEU A 101 10.58 10.33 1.91
N ILE A 102 9.62 9.55 2.42
CA ILE A 102 9.00 9.80 3.73
C ILE A 102 10.04 9.66 4.85
N SER A 103 10.87 8.62 4.85
CA SER A 103 11.90 8.43 5.87
C SER A 103 12.95 9.54 5.86
N LEU A 104 13.40 9.98 4.67
CA LEU A 104 14.32 11.09 4.53
C LEU A 104 13.70 12.41 5.01
N PHE A 105 12.46 12.69 4.61
CA PHE A 105 11.73 13.88 5.03
C PHE A 105 11.50 13.92 6.55
N TYR A 106 11.08 12.80 7.13
CA TYR A 106 10.86 12.68 8.57
C TYR A 106 12.15 12.82 9.37
N GLY A 107 13.19 12.08 8.97
CA GLY A 107 14.48 12.07 9.65
C GLY A 107 15.20 13.43 9.58
N TRP A 108 15.26 14.04 8.39
CA TRP A 108 16.14 15.19 8.14
C TRP A 108 15.41 16.54 8.18
N LYS A 109 14.18 16.64 7.65
CA LYS A 109 13.49 17.93 7.52
C LYS A 109 12.58 18.27 8.71
N LEU A 110 11.89 17.28 9.27
CA LEU A 110 11.01 17.46 10.43
C LEU A 110 11.78 17.52 11.76
N GLY A 111 12.89 16.78 11.87
CA GLY A 111 13.82 16.85 12.99
C GLY A 111 13.24 16.36 14.34
N PRO A 112 13.97 16.55 15.45
CA PRO A 112 13.59 16.02 16.77
C PRO A 112 12.27 16.58 17.32
N LYS A 113 11.90 17.80 16.93
CA LYS A 113 10.66 18.46 17.37
C LYS A 113 9.40 17.76 16.87
N ALA A 114 9.46 17.14 15.69
CA ALA A 114 8.33 16.40 15.16
C ALA A 114 8.05 15.14 15.98
N ILE A 115 9.09 14.43 16.42
CA ILE A 115 8.94 13.24 17.25
C ILE A 115 8.40 13.59 18.63
N GLU A 116 8.89 14.67 19.23
CA GLU A 116 8.36 15.15 20.52
C GLU A 116 6.87 15.47 20.44
N LYS A 117 6.41 16.05 19.31
CA LYS A 117 5.00 16.34 19.04
C LYS A 117 4.18 15.08 18.76
N THR A 118 4.73 14.09 18.04
CA THR A 118 4.06 12.82 17.74
C THR A 118 3.86 11.96 18.98
N PHE A 119 4.83 11.95 19.90
CA PHE A 119 4.79 11.12 21.11
C PHE A 119 4.29 11.86 22.36
N GLY A 120 3.91 13.14 22.23
CA GLY A 120 3.25 13.90 23.30
C GLY A 120 4.13 14.21 24.52
N GLY A 121 5.46 14.22 24.39
CA GLY A 121 6.35 14.56 25.50
C GLY A 121 7.84 14.24 25.28
N PRO A 122 8.72 14.67 26.21
CA PRO A 122 10.17 14.55 26.08
C PRO A 122 10.67 13.14 26.41
N ILE A 123 10.66 12.22 25.44
CA ILE A 123 11.19 10.85 25.58
C ILE A 123 12.63 10.77 25.06
N LYS A 124 13.59 11.44 25.70
CA LYS A 124 14.94 11.72 25.15
C LYS A 124 15.72 10.51 24.61
N PHE A 125 15.65 9.34 25.25
CA PHE A 125 16.47 8.19 24.84
C PHE A 125 15.86 7.42 23.66
N TRP A 126 14.56 7.10 23.74
CA TRP A 126 13.86 6.34 22.70
C TRP A 126 13.56 7.18 21.46
N SER A 127 13.29 8.48 21.63
CA SER A 127 13.09 9.42 20.51
C SER A 127 14.36 9.61 19.68
N THR A 128 15.52 9.65 20.33
CA THR A 128 16.82 9.79 19.66
C THR A 128 17.18 8.50 18.91
N GLY A 129 16.94 7.33 19.50
CA GLY A 129 17.09 6.06 18.79
C GLY A 129 16.20 5.95 17.56
N LEU A 130 14.92 6.34 17.68
CA LEU A 130 13.96 6.35 16.58
C LEU A 130 14.33 7.35 15.47
N LEU A 131 14.91 8.51 15.83
CA LEU A 131 15.47 9.47 14.86
C LEU A 131 16.59 8.85 14.05
N TRP A 132 17.56 8.21 14.70
CA TRP A 132 18.68 7.59 14.00
C TRP A 132 18.25 6.41 13.14
N LEU A 133 17.27 5.64 13.62
CA LEU A 133 16.66 4.57 12.83
C LEU A 133 16.00 5.13 11.55
N THR A 134 15.22 6.21 11.67
CA THR A 134 14.54 6.82 10.52
C THR A 134 15.46 7.62 9.60
N ARG A 135 16.57 8.17 10.12
CA ARG A 135 17.56 8.93 9.33
C ARG A 135 18.54 8.07 8.54
N VAL A 136 18.90 6.91 9.08
CA VAL A 136 20.01 6.10 8.56
C VAL A 136 19.55 4.69 8.24
N VAL A 137 18.98 3.97 9.21
CA VAL A 137 18.67 2.54 9.03
C VAL A 137 17.54 2.31 8.03
N ALA A 138 16.43 3.04 8.15
CA ALA A 138 15.29 2.94 7.25
C ALA A 138 15.64 3.30 5.80
N PRO A 139 16.25 4.47 5.49
CA PRO A 139 16.61 4.81 4.12
C PRO A 139 17.69 3.88 3.55
N LEU A 140 18.67 3.44 4.34
CA LEU A 140 19.67 2.46 3.86
C LEU A 140 19.04 1.10 3.56
N ALA A 141 18.17 0.59 4.42
CA ALA A 141 17.47 -0.68 4.18
C ALA A 141 16.60 -0.61 2.92
N ILE A 142 15.84 0.48 2.74
CA ILE A 142 15.00 0.68 1.56
C ILE A 142 15.86 0.85 0.31
N PHE A 143 16.99 1.56 0.39
CA PHE A 143 17.93 1.69 -0.72
C PHE A 143 18.55 0.34 -1.11
N LEU A 144 18.92 -0.50 -0.13
CA LEU A 144 19.42 -1.86 -0.38
C LEU A 144 18.36 -2.75 -1.04
N VAL A 145 17.10 -2.65 -0.61
CA VAL A 145 15.99 -3.37 -1.25
C VAL A 145 15.82 -2.92 -2.70
N LEU A 146 15.81 -1.60 -2.95
CA LEU A 146 15.73 -1.04 -4.31
C LEU A 146 16.93 -1.46 -5.17
N TYR A 147 18.13 -1.46 -4.61
CA TYR A 147 19.34 -1.90 -5.29
C TYR A 147 19.28 -3.38 -5.66
N ASN A 148 18.87 -4.25 -4.73
CA ASN A 148 18.67 -5.68 -5.00
C ASN A 148 17.60 -5.92 -6.06
N MET A 149 16.50 -5.16 -6.05
CA MET A 149 15.46 -5.24 -7.08
C MET A 149 15.93 -4.73 -8.45
N ALA A 150 16.87 -3.78 -8.50
CA ALA A 150 17.41 -3.23 -9.73
C ALA A 150 18.54 -4.07 -10.34
N VAL A 151 19.36 -4.71 -9.51
CA VAL A 151 20.50 -5.55 -9.94
C VAL A 151 20.10 -7.01 -10.11
N GLY A 152 19.11 -7.50 -9.37
CA GLY A 152 18.54 -8.84 -9.49
C GLY A 152 17.51 -8.96 -10.61
N PHE A 153 17.91 -8.62 -11.85
CA PHE A 153 17.24 -9.17 -13.03
C PHE A 153 17.40 -10.70 -13.07
#